data_AF-X1PLD8-F1
#
_entry.id   AF-X1PLD8-F1
#
_cell.length_a   1.000
_cell.length_b   1.000
_cell.length_c   1.000
_cell.angle_alpha   90.00
_cell.angle_beta   90.00
_cell.angle_gamma   90.00
#
_symmetry.space_group_name_H-M   'P 1'
#
loop_
_entity.id
_entity.type
_entity.pdbx_description
1 polymer ?
#
loop_
_entity_poly.entity_id
_entity_poly.type
_entity_poly.pdbx_seq_one_letter_code
_entity_poly.pdbx_strand_id
1 'polypeptide(L)' 'DYFALKITKKADAFIATMAKFTNRDLADAYPHPLIEFLFYSHPSIGRRISYGREFEFKEKELEK' A
#
# COMPACT_ATOMS: atom_id res chain seq x y z
N ASP A 1 5.02 -1.32 -6.03
CA ASP A 1 3.93 -2.14 -5.43
C ASP A 1 3.35 -3.16 -6.40
N TYR A 2 2.82 -2.75 -7.57
CA TYR A 2 2.24 -3.66 -8.57
C TYR A 2 3.05 -4.95 -8.84
N PHE A 3 4.34 -4.82 -9.20
CA PHE A 3 5.18 -5.97 -9.54
C PHE A 3 5.28 -6.98 -8.39
N ALA A 4 5.48 -6.50 -7.16
CA ALA A 4 5.56 -7.35 -5.97
C ALA A 4 4.23 -8.07 -5.71
N LEU A 5 3.10 -7.36 -5.82
CA LEU A 5 1.77 -7.96 -5.66
C LEU A 5 1.48 -9.01 -6.74
N LYS A 6 1.81 -8.70 -8.00
CA LYS A 6 1.62 -9.62 -9.14
C LYS A 6 2.43 -10.91 -9.02
N ILE A 7 3.70 -10.82 -8.63
CA ILE A 7 4.57 -11.99 -8.56
C ILE A 7 4.30 -12.82 -7.32
N THR A 8 4.09 -12.18 -6.16
CA THR A 8 3.93 -12.90 -4.90
C THR A 8 2.50 -13.39 -4.65
N LYS A 9 1.51 -12.72 -5.25
CA LYS A 9 0.07 -12.93 -4.99
C LYS A 9 -0.32 -12.91 -3.51
N LYS A 10 0.45 -12.18 -2.68
CA LYS A 10 0.25 -12.10 -1.23
C LYS A 10 -0.11 -10.67 -0.81
N ALA A 11 -1.29 -10.21 -1.22
CA ALA A 11 -1.76 -8.86 -0.94
C ALA A 11 -1.89 -8.59 0.57
N ASP A 12 -2.40 -9.55 1.35
CA ASP A 12 -2.50 -9.43 2.81
C ASP A 12 -1.14 -9.23 3.49
N ALA A 13 -0.15 -10.04 3.10
CA ALA A 13 1.20 -9.94 3.66
C ALA A 13 1.85 -8.59 3.30
N PHE A 14 1.61 -8.10 2.08
CA PHE A 14 2.05 -6.78 1.64
C PHE A 14 1.42 -5.67 2.50
N ILE A 15 0.10 -5.67 2.69
CA ILE A 15 -0.63 -4.69 3.50
C ILE A 15 -0.14 -4.71 4.95
N ALA A 16 -0.05 -5.90 5.56
CA ALA A 16 0.40 -6.05 6.95
C ALA A 16 1.83 -5.54 7.14
N THR A 17 2.72 -5.79 6.18
CA THR A 17 4.10 -5.31 6.22
C THR A 17 4.17 -3.78 6.14
N MET A 18 3.40 -3.16 5.25
CA MET A 18 3.33 -1.70 5.14
C MET A 18 2.80 -1.04 6.42
N ALA A 19 1.72 -1.59 6.99
CA ALA A 19 1.19 -1.12 8.27
C ALA A 19 2.20 -1.28 9.42
N LYS A 20 2.90 -2.43 9.47
CA LYS A 20 3.93 -2.69 10.48
C LYS A 20 5.09 -1.69 10.39
N PHE A 21 5.59 -1.41 9.19
CA PHE A 21 6.66 -0.42 9.01
C PHE A 21 6.21 0.97 9.46
N THR A 22 5.01 1.39 9.06
CA THR A 22 4.45 2.68 9.47
C THR A 22 4.39 2.81 10.99
N ASN A 23 3.84 1.81 11.66
CA ASN A 23 3.71 1.81 13.12
C ASN A 23 5.06 1.77 13.82
N ARG A 24 6.01 0.96 13.33
CA ARG A 24 7.35 0.86 13.92
C ARG A 24 8.12 2.17 13.82
N ASP A 25 8.01 2.84 12.68
CA ASP A 25 8.78 4.04 12.39
C ASP A 25 8.01 5.32 12.80
N LEU A 26 6.81 5.18 13.39
CA LEU A 26 5.90 6.27 13.76
C LEU A 26 5.66 7.25 12.60
N ALA A 27 5.65 6.72 11.37
CA ALA A 27 5.48 7.51 10.17
C ALA A 27 4.03 7.96 10.01
N ASP A 28 3.83 9.10 9.35
CA ASP A 28 2.49 9.52 8.94
C ASP A 28 2.01 8.65 7.77
N ALA A 29 0.99 7.83 8.03
CA ALA A 29 0.38 6.98 7.00
C ALA A 29 -0.45 7.78 6.00
N TYR A 30 -1.02 8.91 6.43
CA TYR A 30 -2.00 9.69 5.68
C TYR A 30 -1.65 11.18 5.69
N PRO A 31 -0.46 11.55 5.16
CA PRO A 31 -0.07 12.94 5.07
C PRO A 31 -1.05 13.72 4.19
N HIS A 32 -1.16 15.01 4.45
CA HIS A 32 -1.98 15.88 3.61
C HIS A 32 -1.51 15.80 2.14
N PRO A 33 -2.42 15.72 1.14
CA PRO A 33 -2.04 15.48 -0.25
C PRO A 33 -1.02 16.46 -0.83
N LEU A 34 -1.06 17.74 -0.43
CA LEU A 34 -0.07 18.73 -0.84
C LEU A 34 1.33 18.47 -0.25
N ILE A 35 1.39 17.98 0.99
CA ILE A 35 2.66 17.62 1.64
C ILE A 35 3.25 16.37 0.98
N GLU A 36 2.41 15.38 0.69
CA GLU A 36 2.81 14.19 -0.08
C GLU A 36 3.38 14.61 -1.44
N PHE A 37 2.69 15.47 -2.18
CA PHE A 37 3.12 15.90 -3.51
C PHE A 37 4.44 16.68 -3.51
N LEU A 38 4.67 17.53 -2.51
CA LEU A 38 5.85 18.41 -2.46
C LEU A 38 7.08 17.76 -1.83
N PHE A 39 6.90 16.91 -0.80
CA PHE A 39 8.00 16.45 0.04
C PHE A 39 8.25 14.94 0.00
N TYR A 40 7.31 14.12 -0.47
CA TYR A 40 7.47 12.67 -0.44
C TYR A 40 8.04 12.17 -1.78
N SER A 41 9.13 11.40 -1.72
CA SER A 41 9.70 10.75 -2.91
C SER A 41 8.87 9.56 -3.43
N HIS A 42 7.96 9.04 -2.60
CA HIS A 42 7.09 7.93 -2.91
C HIS A 42 5.67 8.17 -2.37
N PRO A 43 4.64 7.53 -2.96
CA PRO A 43 3.29 7.60 -2.43
C PRO A 43 3.24 7.26 -0.95
N SER A 44 2.35 7.92 -0.22
CA SER A 44 2.15 7.68 1.21
C SER A 44 1.83 6.21 1.50
N ILE A 45 2.21 5.73 2.69
CA ILE A 45 2.00 4.32 3.04
C ILE A 45 0.52 3.97 3.03
N GLY A 46 -0.36 4.90 3.42
CA GLY A 46 -1.81 4.76 3.30
C GLY A 46 -2.27 4.49 1.86
N ARG A 47 -1.76 5.26 0.88
CA ARG A 47 -2.05 5.01 -0.55
C ARG A 47 -1.57 3.65 -1.02
N ARG A 48 -0.39 3.22 -0.57
CA ARG A 48 0.17 1.89 -0.90
C ARG A 48 -0.67 0.76 -0.32
N ILE A 49 -1.19 0.92 0.91
CA ILE A 49 -2.13 -0.02 1.53
C ILE A 49 -3.44 -0.09 0.74
N SER A 50 -4.02 1.07 0.37
CA SER A 50 -5.23 1.12 -0.45
C SER A 50 -5.03 0.41 -1.80
N TYR A 51 -3.89 0.65 -2.45
CA TYR A 51 -3.52 -0.05 -3.68
C TYR A 51 -3.47 -1.58 -3.50
N GLY A 52 -2.89 -2.06 -2.39
CA GLY A 52 -2.89 -3.49 -2.05
C GLY A 52 -4.29 -4.07 -1.88
N ARG A 53 -5.20 -3.34 -1.23
CA ARG A 53 -6.61 -3.76 -1.05
C ARG A 53 -7.38 -3.81 -2.37
N GLU A 54 -7.21 -2.79 -3.21
CA GLU A 54 -7.82 -2.76 -4.54
C GLU A 54 -7.30 -3.89 -5.43
N PHE A 55 -6.00 -4.19 -5.34
CA PHE A 55 -5.40 -5.31 -6.05
C PHE A 55 -6.00 -6.65 -5.61
N GLU A 56 -6.12 -6.86 -4.30
CA GLU A 56 -6.74 -8.07 -3.74
C GLU A 56 -8.20 -8.23 -4.19
N PHE A 57 -8.97 -7.14 -4.16
CA PHE A 57 -10.36 -7.15 -4.62
C PHE A 57 -10.45 -7.54 -6.10
N LYS A 58 -9.60 -6.95 -6.96
CA LYS A 58 -9.58 -7.27 -8.39
C LYS A 58 -9.18 -8.71 -8.68
N GLU A 59 -8.19 -9.26 -7.99
CA GLU A 59 -7.82 -10.68 -8.13
C GLU A 59 -9.00 -11.59 -7.76
N LYS A 60 -9.70 -11.31 -6.65
CA LYS A 60 -10.88 -12.09 -6.22
C LYS A 60 -12.05 -12.01 -7.21
N GLU A 61 -12.25 -10.86 -7.85
CA GLU A 61 -13.29 -10.71 -8.89
C GLU A 61 -12.93 -11.44 -10.19
N LEU A 62 -11.63 -11.55 -10.53
CA LEU A 62 -11.15 -12.31 -11.70
C LEU A 62 -11.22 -13.83 -11.49
N GLU A 63 -11.22 -14.30 -10.25
CA GLU A 63 -11.32 -15.72 -9.89
C GLU A 63 -12.77 -16.24 -9.79
N LYS A 64 -13.78 -15.36 -9.89
CA LYS A 64 -15.21 -15.71 -9.95
C LYS A 64 -15.66 -16.03 -11.37
#